data_AF-A0A3N4JMC7-F1
#
_entry.id   AF-A0A3N4JMC7-F1
#
_cell.length_a   1.000
_cell.length_b   1.000
_cell.length_c   1.000
_cell.angle_alpha   90.00
_cell.angle_beta   90.00
_cell.angle_gamma   90.00
#
_symmetry.space_group_name_H-M   'P 1'
#
loop_
_entity.id
_entity.type
_entity.pdbx_description
1 polymer ?
#
loop_
_entity_poly.entity_id
_entity_poly.type
_entity_poly.pdbx_seq_one_letter_code
_entity_poly.pdbx_strand_id
1 'polypeptide(L)'
;MQMVSQNPPTTSKTPQSRNSIPINSSLPSTLIVANSTATAMQQQPKPCSSGNARTWLDEVDQLVLARLCVLNQSDYTEGKKGEFWDKISILLKWETRKRLKNPASTMKSLVAGHRITVDAERLESGTTQADTQLTQVLDIWIEWLNMVEKERLDTKKIAEDLMHEIQEAERCRENLLKLHGQKKKLGDRDGNGKEEEDLELVDSKRKKRSRSSMWEEQRQKEMDMVYDDTSLLVSAIQDMSTQMSGAIWSLNSNSFSEVANSNNVEEQKEQGRWQEEMLGSEN
;
A
#
# COMPACT_ATOMS: atom_id res chain seq x y z
N MET A 1 7.96 -23.41 50.94
CA MET A 1 9.10 -23.97 50.17
C MET A 1 9.40 -23.01 49.03
N GLN A 2 10.32 -22.07 49.27
CA GLN A 2 10.80 -21.12 48.27
C GLN A 2 12.04 -21.73 47.62
N MET A 3 11.99 -21.96 46.31
CA MET A 3 13.15 -22.37 45.51
C MET A 3 13.80 -21.10 44.97
N VAL A 4 14.90 -20.69 45.59
CA VAL A 4 15.79 -19.64 45.10
C VAL A 4 16.69 -20.25 44.03
N SER A 5 16.52 -19.85 42.77
CA SER A 5 17.39 -20.26 41.67
C SER A 5 18.42 -19.17 41.41
N GLN A 6 19.67 -19.42 41.83
CA GLN A 6 20.85 -18.63 41.49
C GLN A 6 21.52 -19.25 40.27
N ASN A 7 21.76 -18.47 39.22
CA ASN A 7 22.63 -18.84 38.11
C ASN A 7 23.92 -17.98 38.14
N PRO A 8 25.11 -18.57 37.94
CA PRO A 8 26.40 -17.87 37.96
C PRO A 8 26.78 -17.19 36.63
N PRO A 9 27.76 -16.27 36.62
CA PRO A 9 28.17 -15.50 35.44
C PRO A 9 29.15 -16.29 34.54
N THR A 10 28.87 -16.35 33.23
CA THR A 10 29.78 -16.92 32.24
C THR A 10 30.76 -15.87 31.72
N THR A 11 32.03 -16.18 31.94
CA THR A 11 33.24 -15.42 31.65
C THR A 11 33.55 -15.28 30.15
N SER A 12 33.97 -14.07 29.77
CA SER A 12 34.62 -13.74 28.51
C SER A 12 35.90 -14.55 28.29
N LYS A 13 36.08 -15.12 27.10
CA LYS A 13 37.38 -15.53 26.58
C LYS A 13 37.64 -14.86 25.24
N THR A 14 38.52 -13.87 25.28
CA THR A 14 39.20 -13.24 24.14
C THR A 14 40.33 -14.13 23.66
N PRO A 15 40.38 -14.55 22.37
CA PRO A 15 41.61 -15.03 21.77
C PRO A 15 42.38 -13.88 21.14
N GLN A 16 43.58 -13.64 21.67
CA GLN A 16 44.63 -12.85 21.07
C GLN A 16 45.15 -13.48 19.77
N SER A 17 45.36 -12.61 18.78
CA SER A 17 46.59 -12.46 17.99
C SER A 17 47.15 -13.68 17.25
N ARG A 18 47.20 -13.58 15.91
CA ARG A 18 48.39 -13.95 15.14
C ARG A 18 48.51 -13.12 13.86
N ASN A 19 49.65 -12.44 13.78
CA ASN A 19 50.19 -11.70 12.65
C ASN A 19 50.23 -12.53 11.36
N SER A 20 49.96 -11.92 10.20
CA SER A 20 50.54 -12.29 8.89
C SER A 20 50.42 -11.15 7.86
N ILE A 21 51.53 -10.41 7.72
CA ILE A 21 52.23 -9.93 6.51
C ILE A 21 51.43 -9.26 5.36
N PRO A 22 51.87 -8.08 4.85
CA PRO A 22 51.33 -7.42 3.68
C PRO A 22 51.93 -7.96 2.38
N ILE A 23 51.10 -8.22 1.36
CA ILE A 23 51.56 -8.49 -0.01
C ILE A 23 51.31 -7.23 -0.85
N ASN A 24 52.41 -6.59 -1.21
CA ASN A 24 52.54 -5.61 -2.27
C ASN A 24 52.47 -6.28 -3.65
N SER A 25 51.66 -5.72 -4.55
CA SER A 25 51.82 -5.78 -6.02
C SER A 25 51.04 -4.57 -6.58
N SER A 26 51.63 -3.44 -7.01
CA SER A 26 52.67 -3.20 -8.05
C SER A 26 52.22 -3.90 -9.36
N LEU A 27 51.78 -3.29 -10.48
CA LEU A 27 51.96 -2.02 -11.21
C LEU A 27 50.94 -2.06 -12.41
N PRO A 28 50.95 -1.19 -13.46
CA PRO A 28 51.37 0.21 -13.61
C PRO A 28 50.27 1.13 -14.18
N SER A 29 50.41 2.43 -13.89
CA SER A 29 49.78 3.52 -14.66
C SER A 29 50.39 3.60 -16.06
N THR A 30 49.54 3.65 -17.10
CA THR A 30 49.95 4.09 -18.44
C THR A 30 49.22 5.39 -18.75
N LEU A 31 49.92 6.51 -18.59
CA LEU A 31 49.52 7.82 -19.11
C LEU A 31 49.89 7.87 -20.59
N ILE A 32 48.89 7.86 -21.47
CA ILE A 32 49.07 8.31 -22.85
C ILE A 32 48.68 9.78 -22.88
N VAL A 33 49.70 10.63 -22.80
CA VAL A 33 49.63 12.04 -23.20
C VAL A 33 49.74 12.08 -24.72
N ALA A 34 48.64 12.37 -25.40
CA ALA A 34 48.64 12.74 -26.80
C ALA A 34 48.33 14.24 -26.89
N ASN A 35 49.39 15.06 -26.94
CA ASN A 35 49.30 16.45 -27.36
C ASN A 35 49.05 16.46 -28.88
N SER A 36 47.82 16.77 -29.29
CA SER A 36 47.51 17.16 -30.66
C SER A 36 47.03 18.61 -30.66
N THR A 37 47.96 19.51 -30.95
CA THR A 37 47.67 20.86 -31.44
C THR A 37 47.03 20.75 -32.82
N ALA A 38 45.69 20.79 -32.86
CA ALA A 38 44.93 20.98 -34.09
C ALA A 38 44.29 22.37 -34.09
N THR A 39 44.70 23.13 -35.09
CA THR A 39 44.32 24.48 -35.45
C THR A 39 42.80 24.71 -35.40
N ALA A 40 42.41 25.75 -34.66
CA ALA A 40 41.06 26.27 -34.58
C ALA A 40 40.56 26.74 -35.97
N MET A 41 39.62 26.01 -36.54
CA MET A 41 38.64 26.57 -37.47
C MET A 41 37.33 26.72 -36.73
N GLN A 42 36.92 27.99 -36.63
CA GLN A 42 35.70 28.49 -36.02
C GLN A 42 34.47 27.92 -36.75
N GLN A 43 34.03 26.73 -36.35
CA GLN A 43 32.70 26.23 -36.68
C GLN A 43 31.72 26.72 -35.61
N GLN A 44 30.67 27.40 -36.06
CA GLN A 44 29.54 27.77 -35.21
C GLN A 44 29.05 26.54 -34.44
N PRO A 45 28.69 26.68 -33.15
CA PRO A 45 28.19 25.58 -32.34
C PRO A 45 26.85 25.13 -32.91
N LYS A 46 26.90 24.12 -33.78
CA LYS A 46 25.76 23.31 -34.17
C LYS A 46 25.24 22.70 -32.87
N PRO A 47 23.97 22.88 -32.47
CA PRO A 47 23.44 22.21 -31.29
C PRO A 47 23.56 20.72 -31.54
N CYS A 48 24.57 20.11 -30.90
CA CYS A 48 24.76 18.67 -30.91
C CYS A 48 23.44 18.09 -30.46
N SER A 49 22.79 17.36 -31.37
CA SER A 49 21.63 16.53 -31.07
C SER A 49 21.89 15.87 -29.73
N SER A 50 21.04 16.21 -28.74
CA SER A 50 21.02 15.65 -27.40
C SER A 50 20.75 14.15 -27.54
N GLY A 51 21.78 13.41 -27.94
CA GLY A 51 21.79 11.97 -27.90
C GLY A 51 21.47 11.55 -26.48
N ASN A 52 20.69 10.48 -26.36
CA ASN A 52 20.17 9.93 -25.12
C ASN A 52 21.30 9.57 -24.12
N ALA A 53 21.92 10.57 -23.52
CA ALA A 53 22.94 10.40 -22.51
C ALA A 53 22.23 9.81 -21.28
N ARG A 54 22.66 8.62 -20.88
CA ARG A 54 22.14 7.94 -19.70
C ARG A 54 22.58 8.76 -18.49
N THR A 55 21.63 9.44 -17.85
CA THR A 55 21.87 10.15 -16.59
C THR A 55 22.06 9.12 -15.49
N TRP A 56 23.27 9.05 -14.95
CA TRP A 56 23.60 8.26 -13.77
C TRP A 56 23.27 9.08 -12.52
N LEU A 57 22.55 8.47 -11.57
CA LEU A 57 22.32 9.07 -10.26
C LEU A 57 23.47 8.69 -9.33
N ASP A 58 23.99 9.69 -8.61
CA ASP A 58 24.91 9.43 -7.51
C ASP A 58 24.16 8.87 -6.28
N GLU A 59 24.90 8.40 -5.27
CA GLU A 59 24.32 7.80 -4.07
C GLU A 59 23.41 8.78 -3.31
N VAL A 60 23.75 10.07 -3.32
CA VAL A 60 22.96 11.13 -2.67
C VAL A 60 21.62 11.32 -3.39
N ASP A 61 21.61 11.35 -4.73
CA ASP A 61 20.39 11.43 -5.53
C ASP A 61 19.54 10.15 -5.39
N GLN A 62 20.18 8.98 -5.29
CA GLN A 62 19.49 7.71 -5.06
C GLN A 62 18.77 7.72 -3.70
N LEU A 63 19.43 8.27 -2.67
CA LEU A 63 18.81 8.48 -1.36
C LEU A 63 17.62 9.45 -1.43
N VAL A 64 17.75 10.56 -2.16
CA VAL A 64 16.63 11.51 -2.37
C VAL A 64 15.47 10.81 -3.08
N LEU A 65 15.73 10.04 -4.14
CA LEU A 65 14.70 9.27 -4.85
C LEU A 65 13.98 8.31 -3.90
N ALA A 66 14.73 7.56 -3.09
CA ALA A 66 14.16 6.59 -2.16
C ALA A 66 13.30 7.27 -1.08
N ARG A 67 13.78 8.39 -0.51
CA ARG A 67 13.02 9.19 0.48
C ARG A 67 11.73 9.74 -0.10
N LEU A 68 11.77 10.27 -1.31
CA LEU A 68 10.57 10.77 -1.99
C LEU A 68 9.53 9.66 -2.20
N CYS A 69 9.96 8.44 -2.49
CA CYS A 69 9.05 7.29 -2.62
C CYS A 69 8.37 6.97 -1.28
N VAL A 70 9.14 6.88 -0.19
CA VAL A 70 8.60 6.61 1.16
C VAL A 70 7.63 7.73 1.60
N LEU A 71 7.98 8.99 1.38
CA LEU A 71 7.15 10.13 1.77
C LEU A 71 5.81 10.21 0.99
N ASN A 72 5.76 9.69 -0.23
CA ASN A 72 4.57 9.73 -1.08
C ASN A 72 3.95 8.33 -1.28
N GLN A 73 4.19 7.40 -0.35
CA GLN A 73 3.78 6.00 -0.50
C GLN A 73 2.25 5.82 -0.62
N SER A 74 1.46 6.68 0.02
CA SER A 74 -0.02 6.69 -0.08
C SER A 74 -0.51 6.81 -1.53
N ASP A 75 0.14 7.68 -2.31
CA ASP A 75 -0.26 7.96 -3.69
C ASP A 75 -0.01 6.76 -4.62
N TYR A 76 0.88 5.84 -4.22
CA TYR A 76 1.18 4.64 -5.01
C TYR A 76 0.07 3.58 -4.90
N THR A 77 -0.61 3.49 -3.76
CA THR A 77 -1.73 2.56 -3.53
C THR A 77 -3.05 3.09 -4.04
N GLU A 78 -3.29 4.40 -3.90
CA GLU A 78 -4.58 5.04 -4.24
C GLU A 78 -4.75 5.37 -5.73
N GLY A 79 -3.65 5.40 -6.50
CA GLY A 79 -3.63 5.98 -7.85
C GLY A 79 -3.19 5.07 -9.00
N LYS A 80 -3.16 5.65 -10.21
CA LYS A 80 -2.47 5.04 -11.35
C LYS A 80 -0.98 5.12 -11.10
N LYS A 81 -0.28 3.98 -11.03
CA LYS A 81 1.19 3.91 -10.82
C LYS A 81 1.99 4.88 -11.69
N GLY A 82 1.54 5.17 -12.92
CA GLY A 82 2.18 6.15 -13.80
C GLY A 82 2.20 7.58 -13.22
N GLU A 83 1.08 8.04 -12.68
CA GLU A 83 0.94 9.39 -12.11
C GLU A 83 1.84 9.58 -10.88
N PHE A 84 1.97 8.53 -10.05
CA PHE A 84 2.94 8.50 -8.96
C PHE A 84 4.37 8.69 -9.47
N TRP A 85 4.79 7.91 -10.47
CA TRP A 85 6.16 8.01 -10.99
C TRP A 85 6.44 9.34 -11.71
N ASP A 86 5.43 9.93 -12.35
CA ASP A 86 5.53 11.26 -12.93
C ASP A 86 5.71 12.33 -11.84
N LYS A 87 4.93 12.25 -10.74
CA LYS A 87 5.09 13.13 -9.56
C LYS A 87 6.49 12.99 -8.95
N ILE A 88 6.96 11.76 -8.73
CA ILE A 88 8.31 11.51 -8.21
C ILE A 88 9.40 12.05 -9.16
N SER A 89 9.23 11.92 -10.48
CA SER A 89 10.17 12.48 -11.46
C SER A 89 10.26 14.00 -11.36
N ILE A 90 9.12 14.68 -11.18
CA ILE A 90 9.05 16.13 -11.01
C ILE A 90 9.76 16.53 -9.71
N LEU A 91 9.40 15.92 -8.58
CA LEU A 91 9.99 16.22 -7.27
C LEU A 91 11.51 15.99 -7.27
N LEU A 92 11.96 14.87 -7.84
CA LEU A 92 13.39 14.56 -7.94
C LEU A 92 14.14 15.60 -8.78
N LYS A 93 13.56 16.07 -9.89
CA LYS A 93 14.15 17.12 -10.73
C LYS A 93 14.25 18.45 -9.98
N TRP A 94 13.27 18.76 -9.14
CA TRP A 94 13.31 19.97 -8.32
C TRP A 94 14.43 19.91 -7.29
N GLU A 95 14.58 18.78 -6.61
CA GLU A 95 15.56 18.60 -5.53
C GLU A 95 17.01 18.47 -6.06
N THR A 96 17.23 17.60 -7.04
CA THR A 96 18.58 17.24 -7.53
C THR A 96 19.03 18.08 -8.73
N ARG A 97 18.12 18.85 -9.33
CA ARG A 97 18.29 19.52 -10.64
C ARG A 97 18.62 18.57 -11.81
N LYS A 98 18.53 17.25 -11.62
CA LYS A 98 18.78 16.23 -12.64
C LYS A 98 17.45 15.67 -13.15
N ARG A 99 17.33 15.50 -14.47
CA ARG A 99 16.13 14.90 -15.06
C ARG A 99 16.31 13.40 -15.18
N LEU A 100 15.58 12.64 -14.37
CA LEU A 100 15.56 11.18 -14.49
C LEU A 100 14.44 10.74 -15.43
N LYS A 101 14.79 10.00 -16.49
CA LYS A 101 13.83 9.55 -17.51
C LYS A 101 12.86 8.48 -17.01
N ASN A 102 13.31 7.58 -16.14
CA ASN A 102 12.49 6.46 -15.65
C ASN A 102 12.78 6.17 -14.17
N PRO A 103 12.15 6.90 -13.23
CA PRO A 103 12.33 6.69 -11.80
C PRO A 103 11.91 5.28 -11.35
N ALA A 104 10.85 4.74 -11.95
CA ALA A 104 10.36 3.41 -11.63
C ALA A 104 11.41 2.32 -11.87
N SER A 105 12.08 2.36 -13.03
CA SER A 105 13.13 1.39 -13.37
C SER A 105 14.35 1.55 -12.46
N THR A 106 14.75 2.79 -12.16
CA THR A 106 15.88 3.03 -11.25
C THR A 106 15.58 2.52 -9.85
N MET A 107 14.41 2.83 -9.29
CA MET A 107 14.00 2.35 -7.97
C MET A 107 13.92 0.81 -7.91
N LYS A 108 13.40 0.17 -8.97
CA LYS A 108 13.41 -1.31 -9.08
C LYS A 108 14.83 -1.88 -9.05
N SER A 109 15.77 -1.26 -9.77
CA SER A 109 17.17 -1.68 -9.78
C SER A 109 17.83 -1.48 -8.42
N LEU A 110 17.54 -0.38 -7.71
CA LEU A 110 18.05 -0.15 -6.35
C LEU A 110 17.55 -1.21 -5.37
N VAL A 111 16.24 -1.49 -5.38
CA VAL A 111 15.63 -2.52 -4.54
C VAL A 111 16.19 -3.91 -4.85
N ALA A 112 16.36 -4.25 -6.13
CA ALA A 112 16.93 -5.53 -6.52
C ALA A 112 18.40 -5.66 -6.08
N GLY A 113 19.21 -4.60 -6.28
CA GLY A 113 20.60 -4.56 -5.82
C GLY A 113 20.70 -4.72 -4.30
N HIS A 114 19.86 -4.00 -3.56
CA HIS A 114 19.82 -4.07 -2.09
C HIS A 114 19.46 -5.46 -1.58
N ARG A 115 18.45 -6.11 -2.18
CA ARG A 115 18.09 -7.50 -1.82
C ARG A 115 19.25 -8.47 -2.05
N ILE A 116 19.98 -8.32 -3.15
CA ILE A 116 21.16 -9.15 -3.44
C ILE A 116 22.25 -8.92 -2.39
N THR A 117 22.50 -7.66 -2.01
CA THR A 117 23.47 -7.31 -0.96
C THR A 117 23.07 -7.94 0.38
N VAL A 118 21.83 -7.75 0.82
CA VAL A 118 21.31 -8.32 2.07
C VAL A 118 21.39 -9.85 2.08
N ASP A 119 21.05 -10.50 0.96
CA ASP A 119 21.13 -11.97 0.84
C ASP A 119 22.58 -12.47 0.89
N ALA A 120 23.51 -11.76 0.25
CA ALA A 120 24.93 -12.08 0.29
C ALA A 120 25.51 -11.93 1.70
N GLU A 121 25.19 -10.82 2.38
CA GLU A 121 25.68 -10.56 3.72
C GLU A 121 25.09 -11.52 4.76
N ARG A 122 23.85 -12.00 4.56
CA ARG A 122 23.26 -13.04 5.40
C ARG A 122 24.06 -14.35 5.38
N LEU A 123 24.75 -14.63 4.27
CA LEU A 123 25.64 -15.80 4.15
C LEU A 123 27.01 -15.56 4.81
N GLU A 124 27.47 -14.31 4.84
CA GLU A 124 28.73 -13.87 5.46
C GLU A 124 28.53 -13.59 6.96
N SER A 125 28.26 -14.64 7.74
CA SER A 125 28.00 -14.51 9.18
C SER A 125 29.22 -13.96 9.93
N GLY A 126 29.15 -12.72 10.40
CA GLY A 126 30.14 -12.12 11.31
C GLY A 126 30.69 -10.75 10.92
N THR A 127 30.29 -10.18 9.79
CA THR A 127 30.67 -8.82 9.40
C THR A 127 29.64 -7.80 9.90
N THR A 128 30.11 -6.75 10.59
CA THR A 128 29.26 -5.61 10.95
C THR A 128 29.02 -4.79 9.68
N GLN A 129 27.78 -4.76 9.22
CA GLN A 129 27.39 -3.96 8.06
C GLN A 129 27.45 -2.47 8.39
N ALA A 130 27.84 -1.67 7.40
CA ALA A 130 27.71 -0.22 7.47
C ALA A 130 26.24 0.14 7.24
N ASP A 131 25.54 0.51 8.30
CA ASP A 131 24.17 0.97 8.22
C ASP A 131 24.13 2.39 7.61
N THR A 132 23.83 2.47 6.32
CA THR A 132 23.74 3.73 5.59
C THR A 132 22.31 4.25 5.59
N GLN A 133 22.15 5.57 5.43
CA GLN A 133 20.80 6.14 5.30
C GLN A 133 20.05 5.61 4.07
N LEU A 134 20.76 5.24 3.00
CA LEU A 134 20.15 4.68 1.80
C LEU A 134 19.60 3.28 2.08
N THR A 135 20.37 2.42 2.76
CA THR A 135 19.93 1.06 3.11
C THR A 135 18.69 1.09 3.99
N GLN A 136 18.67 1.93 5.03
CA GLN A 136 17.50 2.07 5.92
C GLN A 136 16.24 2.50 5.15
N VAL A 137 16.35 3.49 4.26
CA VAL A 137 15.20 3.98 3.48
C VAL A 137 14.72 2.93 2.48
N LEU A 138 15.65 2.17 1.88
CA LEU A 138 15.29 1.05 1.00
C LEU A 138 14.60 -0.08 1.78
N ASP A 139 15.03 -0.38 2.99
CA ASP A 139 14.37 -1.38 3.85
C ASP A 139 12.93 -0.99 4.17
N ILE A 140 12.71 0.26 4.59
CA ILE A 140 11.36 0.81 4.84
C ILE A 140 10.48 0.68 3.59
N TRP A 141 11.02 1.05 2.43
CA TRP A 141 10.28 0.96 1.17
C TRP A 141 9.98 -0.49 0.77
N ILE A 142 10.92 -1.41 0.96
CA ILE A 142 10.76 -2.84 0.67
C ILE A 142 9.73 -3.48 1.59
N GLU A 143 9.77 -3.17 2.89
CA GLU A 143 8.79 -3.64 3.86
C GLU A 143 7.38 -3.19 3.45
N TRP A 144 7.23 -1.92 3.09
CA TRP A 144 5.97 -1.39 2.61
C TRP A 144 5.48 -2.07 1.32
N LEU A 145 6.36 -2.28 0.32
CA LEU A 145 6.02 -3.00 -0.90
C LEU A 145 5.55 -4.44 -0.62
N ASN A 146 6.19 -5.12 0.32
CA ASN A 146 5.82 -6.48 0.72
C ASN A 146 4.45 -6.50 1.42
N MET A 147 4.16 -5.51 2.25
CA MET A 147 2.86 -5.35 2.90
C MET A 147 1.74 -5.17 1.87
N VAL A 148 1.92 -4.25 0.91
CA VAL A 148 0.94 -3.99 -0.16
C VAL A 148 0.72 -5.23 -1.03
N GLU A 149 1.79 -5.94 -1.39
CA GLU A 149 1.66 -7.17 -2.19
C GLU A 149 0.94 -8.29 -1.41
N LYS A 150 1.21 -8.41 -0.10
CA LYS A 150 0.51 -9.36 0.77
C LYS A 150 -0.98 -9.08 0.82
N GLU A 151 -1.39 -7.83 1.06
CA GLU A 151 -2.81 -7.43 1.08
C GLU A 151 -3.50 -7.72 -0.26
N ARG A 152 -2.83 -7.45 -1.37
CA ARG A 152 -3.32 -7.76 -2.72
C ARG A 152 -3.54 -9.27 -2.91
N LEU A 153 -2.63 -10.11 -2.41
CA LEU A 153 -2.74 -11.56 -2.49
C LEU A 153 -3.86 -12.08 -1.58
N ASP A 154 -4.00 -11.55 -0.38
CA ASP A 154 -5.07 -11.93 0.56
C ASP A 154 -6.45 -11.58 -0.01
N THR A 155 -6.59 -10.39 -0.60
CA THR A 155 -7.83 -9.98 -1.29
C THR A 155 -8.15 -10.89 -2.49
N LYS A 156 -7.13 -11.24 -3.28
CA LYS A 156 -7.29 -12.15 -4.42
C LYS A 156 -7.75 -13.54 -3.96
N LYS A 157 -7.16 -14.05 -2.88
CA LYS A 157 -7.52 -15.35 -2.31
C LYS A 157 -8.97 -15.36 -1.81
N ILE A 158 -9.39 -14.33 -1.09
CA ILE A 158 -10.79 -14.19 -0.62
C ILE A 158 -11.76 -14.20 -1.81
N ALA A 159 -11.42 -13.48 -2.90
CA ALA A 159 -12.25 -13.47 -4.10
C ALA A 159 -12.30 -14.85 -4.79
N GLU A 160 -11.18 -15.57 -4.85
CA GLU A 160 -11.12 -16.94 -5.40
C GLU A 160 -11.94 -17.93 -4.56
N ASP A 161 -11.82 -17.87 -3.23
CA ASP A 161 -12.57 -18.71 -2.30
C ASP A 161 -14.09 -18.45 -2.42
N LEU A 162 -14.50 -17.19 -2.51
CA LEU A 162 -15.90 -16.82 -2.73
C LEU A 162 -16.44 -17.33 -4.07
N MET A 163 -15.66 -17.23 -5.14
CA MET A 163 -16.05 -17.78 -6.44
C MET A 163 -16.17 -19.31 -6.41
N HIS A 164 -15.27 -20.00 -5.70
CA HIS A 164 -15.36 -21.45 -5.52
C HIS A 164 -16.63 -21.84 -4.76
N GLU A 165 -16.96 -21.12 -3.68
CA GLU A 165 -18.18 -21.35 -2.90
C GLU A 165 -19.45 -21.15 -3.75
N ILE A 166 -19.51 -20.09 -4.57
CA ILE A 166 -20.62 -19.86 -5.50
C ILE A 166 -20.77 -21.02 -6.48
N GLN A 167 -19.67 -21.50 -7.08
CA GLN A 167 -19.70 -22.63 -8.01
C GLN A 167 -20.14 -23.93 -7.33
N GLU A 168 -19.72 -24.16 -6.09
CA GLU A 168 -20.13 -25.34 -5.33
C GLU A 168 -21.60 -25.30 -4.96
N ALA A 169 -22.11 -24.13 -4.55
CA ALA A 169 -23.53 -23.90 -4.30
C ALA A 169 -24.39 -24.14 -5.56
N GLU A 170 -23.93 -23.66 -6.73
CA GLU A 170 -24.61 -23.91 -8.02
C GLU A 170 -24.63 -25.40 -8.38
N ARG A 171 -23.50 -26.09 -8.22
CA ARG A 171 -23.42 -27.54 -8.44
C ARG A 171 -24.36 -28.31 -7.51
N CYS A 172 -24.44 -27.92 -6.24
CA CYS A 172 -25.36 -28.50 -5.28
C CYS A 172 -26.82 -28.28 -5.68
N ARG A 173 -27.16 -27.06 -6.12
CA ARG A 173 -28.50 -26.73 -6.63
C ARG A 173 -28.87 -27.58 -7.85
N GLU A 174 -27.97 -27.73 -8.81
CA GLU A 174 -28.20 -28.55 -10.00
C GLU A 174 -28.43 -30.02 -9.65
N ASN A 175 -27.63 -30.56 -8.72
CA ASN A 175 -27.77 -31.93 -8.24
C ASN A 175 -29.13 -32.19 -7.58
N LEU A 176 -29.62 -31.23 -6.77
CA LEU A 176 -30.96 -31.32 -6.16
C LEU A 176 -32.09 -31.31 -7.22
N LEU A 177 -31.95 -30.51 -8.28
CA LEU A 177 -32.93 -30.44 -9.37
C LEU A 177 -32.97 -31.72 -10.22
N LYS A 178 -31.81 -32.34 -10.48
CA LYS A 178 -31.71 -33.62 -11.21
C LYS A 178 -32.47 -34.76 -10.51
N LEU A 179 -32.38 -34.84 -9.19
CA LEU A 179 -33.10 -35.84 -8.37
C LEU A 179 -34.63 -35.70 -8.51
N HIS A 180 -35.16 -34.48 -8.55
CA HIS A 180 -36.59 -34.24 -8.71
C HIS A 180 -37.12 -34.65 -10.10
N GLY A 181 -36.30 -34.51 -11.15
CA GLY A 181 -36.69 -34.88 -12.51
C GLY A 181 -36.84 -36.39 -12.74
N GLN A 182 -35.98 -37.21 -12.11
CA GLN A 182 -36.02 -38.66 -12.29
C GLN A 182 -37.19 -39.33 -11.57
N LYS A 183 -37.62 -38.80 -10.42
CA LYS A 183 -38.73 -39.36 -9.64
C LYS A 183 -40.10 -39.27 -10.35
N LYS A 184 -40.26 -38.36 -11.32
CA LYS A 184 -41.48 -38.27 -12.14
C LYS A 184 -41.58 -39.37 -13.22
N LYS A 185 -40.48 -39.99 -13.64
CA LYS A 185 -40.49 -40.96 -14.76
C LYS A 185 -40.71 -42.42 -14.33
N LEU A 186 -40.71 -42.72 -13.02
CA LEU A 186 -40.93 -44.08 -12.51
C LEU A 186 -42.38 -44.34 -12.06
N GLY A 187 -43.27 -43.34 -12.15
CA GLY A 187 -44.66 -43.44 -11.66
C GLY A 187 -45.70 -43.87 -12.69
N ASP A 188 -45.32 -44.05 -13.96
CA ASP A 188 -46.25 -44.32 -15.08
C ASP A 188 -46.10 -45.73 -15.67
N ARG A 189 -45.40 -46.63 -14.97
CA ARG A 189 -45.09 -47.97 -15.48
C ARG A 189 -45.50 -49.06 -14.48
N ASP A 190 -46.76 -49.06 -14.08
CA ASP A 190 -47.49 -50.28 -13.69
C ASP A 190 -48.98 -49.98 -13.59
N GLY A 191 -49.63 -49.98 -14.76
CA GLY A 191 -51.05 -50.21 -14.86
C GLY A 191 -51.27 -51.63 -15.35
N ASN A 192 -51.40 -52.60 -14.43
CA ASN A 192 -52.39 -53.68 -14.54
C ASN A 192 -52.49 -54.48 -13.23
N GLY A 193 -53.62 -54.36 -12.52
CA GLY A 193 -54.11 -55.45 -11.67
C GLY A 193 -54.66 -55.08 -10.29
N LYS A 194 -55.99 -54.87 -10.24
CA LYS A 194 -56.94 -55.15 -9.13
C LYS A 194 -56.79 -54.28 -7.87
N GLU A 195 -57.65 -53.27 -7.70
CA GLU A 195 -58.99 -53.34 -7.07
C GLU A 195 -58.98 -53.82 -5.61
N GLU A 196 -59.50 -52.93 -4.76
CA GLU A 196 -59.85 -53.09 -3.35
C GLU A 196 -58.70 -53.25 -2.34
N GLU A 197 -58.15 -52.10 -1.90
CA GLU A 197 -58.14 -51.81 -0.47
C GLU A 197 -58.08 -50.30 -0.24
N ASP A 198 -59.06 -49.86 0.54
CA ASP A 198 -59.58 -48.52 0.68
C ASP A 198 -58.92 -47.83 1.90
N LEU A 199 -58.76 -46.51 1.81
CA LEU A 199 -58.78 -45.56 2.95
C LEU A 199 -57.55 -45.26 3.86
N GLU A 200 -56.29 -45.57 3.54
CA GLU A 200 -55.18 -45.16 4.47
C GLU A 200 -53.93 -44.48 3.88
N LEU A 201 -53.97 -43.98 2.63
CA LEU A 201 -52.77 -43.40 1.99
C LEU A 201 -52.86 -41.93 1.53
N VAL A 202 -53.87 -41.18 1.99
CA VAL A 202 -54.05 -39.76 1.60
C VAL A 202 -53.35 -38.78 2.55
N ASP A 203 -53.07 -39.16 3.79
CA ASP A 203 -52.49 -38.22 4.78
C ASP A 203 -50.96 -38.11 4.77
N SER A 204 -50.25 -39.10 4.21
CA SER A 204 -48.77 -39.10 4.22
C SER A 204 -48.12 -38.18 3.18
N LYS A 205 -48.85 -37.78 2.12
CA LYS A 205 -48.35 -36.85 1.09
C LYS A 205 -48.49 -35.37 1.49
N ARG A 206 -49.40 -35.03 2.41
CA ARG A 206 -49.59 -33.65 2.89
C ARG A 206 -48.53 -33.22 3.90
N LYS A 207 -47.90 -34.17 4.60
CA LYS A 207 -46.93 -33.88 5.68
C LYS A 207 -45.49 -33.56 5.22
N LYS A 208 -45.10 -33.96 3.99
CA LYS A 208 -43.75 -33.67 3.45
C LYS A 208 -43.60 -32.31 2.78
N ARG A 209 -44.69 -31.69 2.30
CA ARG A 209 -44.65 -30.30 1.78
C ARG A 209 -44.48 -29.26 2.90
N SER A 210 -44.91 -29.58 4.12
CA SER A 210 -44.85 -28.62 5.24
C SER A 210 -43.47 -28.48 5.90
N ARG A 211 -42.56 -29.46 5.74
CA ARG A 211 -41.22 -29.37 6.33
C ARG A 211 -40.23 -28.59 5.45
N SER A 212 -40.46 -28.54 4.13
CA SER A 212 -39.60 -27.79 3.21
C SER A 212 -39.81 -26.28 3.32
N SER A 213 -41.06 -25.84 3.51
CA SER A 213 -41.37 -24.40 3.64
C SER A 213 -40.82 -23.81 4.93
N MET A 214 -40.78 -24.58 6.02
CA MET A 214 -40.29 -24.12 7.31
C MET A 214 -38.78 -23.77 7.30
N TRP A 215 -37.96 -24.52 6.56
CA TRP A 215 -36.52 -24.21 6.43
C TRP A 215 -36.26 -23.00 5.53
N GLU A 216 -37.12 -22.79 4.53
CA GLU A 216 -37.05 -21.65 3.62
C GLU A 216 -37.49 -20.36 4.33
N GLU A 217 -38.53 -20.45 5.17
CA GLU A 217 -38.99 -19.37 6.05
C GLU A 217 -37.94 -19.02 7.11
N GLN A 218 -37.27 -20.03 7.70
CA GLN A 218 -36.16 -19.81 8.63
C GLN A 218 -34.99 -19.07 7.95
N ARG A 219 -34.60 -19.46 6.73
CA ARG A 219 -33.55 -18.76 5.97
C ARG A 219 -33.93 -17.35 5.60
N GLN A 220 -35.19 -17.12 5.21
CA GLN A 220 -35.67 -15.77 4.92
C GLN A 220 -35.60 -14.89 6.16
N LYS A 221 -36.01 -15.42 7.32
CA LYS A 221 -35.94 -14.71 8.60
C LYS A 221 -34.50 -14.39 9.02
N GLU A 222 -33.55 -15.29 8.77
CA GLU A 222 -32.13 -15.05 9.03
C GLU A 222 -31.56 -13.96 8.10
N MET A 223 -31.93 -13.98 6.81
CA MET A 223 -31.55 -12.94 5.85
C MET A 223 -32.14 -11.58 6.21
N ASP A 224 -33.41 -11.52 6.60
CA ASP A 224 -34.08 -10.29 7.01
C ASP A 224 -33.43 -9.72 8.29
N MET A 225 -33.06 -10.58 9.25
CA MET A 225 -32.35 -10.16 10.46
C MET A 225 -30.95 -9.59 10.15
N VAL A 226 -30.20 -10.21 9.23
CA VAL A 226 -28.90 -9.67 8.78
C VAL A 226 -29.08 -8.34 8.05
N TYR A 227 -30.13 -8.20 7.26
CA TYR A 227 -30.44 -6.95 6.56
C TYR A 227 -30.80 -5.83 7.56
N ASP A 228 -31.58 -6.13 8.60
CA ASP A 228 -31.91 -5.17 9.65
C ASP A 228 -30.67 -4.75 10.46
N ASP A 229 -29.81 -5.69 10.83
CA ASP A 229 -28.55 -5.40 11.55
C ASP A 229 -27.59 -4.54 10.72
N THR A 230 -27.47 -4.85 9.42
CA THR A 230 -26.63 -4.06 8.51
C THR A 230 -27.20 -2.67 8.25
N SER A 231 -28.52 -2.54 8.12
CA SER A 231 -29.22 -1.26 8.01
C SER A 231 -29.02 -0.39 9.26
N LEU A 232 -29.08 -0.98 10.45
CA LEU A 232 -28.81 -0.30 11.72
C LEU A 232 -27.36 0.21 11.79
N LEU A 233 -26.39 -0.61 11.39
CA LEU A 233 -24.98 -0.23 11.36
C LEU A 233 -24.72 0.94 10.38
N VAL A 234 -25.26 0.86 9.16
CA VAL A 234 -25.13 1.92 8.15
C VAL A 234 -25.74 3.23 8.66
N SER A 235 -26.91 3.16 9.30
CA SER A 235 -27.57 4.33 9.90
C SER A 235 -26.75 4.95 11.02
N ALA A 236 -26.15 4.12 11.90
CA ALA A 236 -25.29 4.61 12.98
C ALA A 236 -24.02 5.30 12.44
N ILE A 237 -23.39 4.75 11.39
CA ILE A 237 -22.22 5.35 10.74
C ILE A 237 -22.60 6.71 10.12
N GLN A 238 -23.75 6.80 9.47
CA GLN A 238 -24.22 8.04 8.84
C GLN A 238 -24.55 9.12 9.88
N ASP A 239 -25.17 8.75 11.00
CA ASP A 239 -25.45 9.67 12.10
C ASP A 239 -24.15 10.20 12.74
N MET A 240 -23.19 9.31 13.03
CA MET A 240 -21.87 9.72 13.53
C MET A 240 -21.15 10.68 12.57
N SER A 241 -21.17 10.38 11.27
CA SER A 241 -20.58 11.25 10.25
C SER A 241 -21.23 12.63 10.20
N THR A 242 -22.56 12.68 10.37
CA THR A 242 -23.33 13.94 10.40
C THR A 242 -22.99 14.76 11.66
N GLN A 243 -22.93 14.11 12.83
CA GLN A 243 -22.55 14.76 14.09
C GLN A 243 -21.11 15.29 14.03
N MET A 244 -20.17 14.50 13.52
CA MET A 244 -18.76 14.91 13.35
C MET A 244 -18.63 16.10 12.39
N SER A 245 -19.34 16.07 11.27
CA SER A 245 -19.34 17.18 10.30
C SER A 245 -19.87 18.46 10.93
N GLY A 246 -20.95 18.37 11.73
CA GLY A 246 -21.48 19.51 12.49
C GLY A 246 -20.51 20.06 13.55
N ALA A 247 -19.78 19.19 14.25
CA ALA A 247 -18.78 19.58 15.22
C ALA A 247 -17.58 20.30 14.56
N ILE A 248 -17.07 19.77 13.44
CA ILE A 248 -16.00 20.41 12.66
C ILE A 248 -16.45 21.79 12.18
N TRP A 249 -17.69 21.90 11.70
CA TRP A 249 -18.23 23.18 11.24
C TRP A 249 -18.39 24.20 12.38
N SER A 250 -18.79 23.74 13.57
CA SER A 250 -18.93 24.59 14.76
C SER A 250 -17.58 25.11 15.26
N LEU A 251 -16.53 24.26 15.26
CA LEU A 251 -15.17 24.66 15.63
C LEU A 251 -14.57 25.68 14.65
N ASN A 252 -14.85 25.53 13.35
CA ASN A 252 -14.36 26.47 12.34
C ASN A 252 -15.09 27.82 12.41
N SER A 253 -16.38 27.82 12.78
CA SER A 253 -17.19 29.03 12.86
C SER A 253 -16.78 29.94 14.04
N ASN A 254 -16.38 29.36 15.18
CA ASN A 254 -15.89 30.17 16.32
C ASN A 254 -14.52 30.81 16.02
N SER A 255 -13.65 30.11 15.29
CA SER A 255 -12.30 30.59 14.96
C SER A 255 -12.29 31.80 14.02
N PHE A 256 -13.34 31.98 13.20
CA PHE A 256 -13.43 33.11 12.28
C PHE A 256 -13.94 34.40 12.95
N SER A 257 -14.69 34.28 14.06
CA SER A 257 -15.24 35.45 14.77
C SER A 257 -14.20 36.21 15.61
N GLU A 258 -13.12 35.54 16.04
CA GLU A 258 -12.08 36.15 16.89
C GLU A 258 -11.01 36.90 16.07
N VAL A 259 -10.81 36.53 14.80
CA VAL A 259 -9.84 37.19 13.90
C VAL A 259 -10.42 38.49 13.30
N ALA A 260 -11.74 38.59 13.13
CA ALA A 260 -12.36 39.80 12.59
C ALA A 260 -12.29 41.01 13.53
N ASN A 261 -12.02 40.82 14.83
CA ASN A 261 -11.93 41.91 15.80
C ASN A 261 -10.49 42.40 16.06
N SER A 262 -9.48 41.67 15.59
CA SER A 262 -8.06 42.03 15.83
C SER A 262 -7.48 42.94 14.74
N ASN A 263 -8.02 42.89 13.52
CA ASN A 263 -7.50 43.71 12.40
C ASN A 263 -7.96 45.17 12.44
N ASN A 264 -9.00 45.51 13.22
CA ASN A 264 -9.54 46.88 13.25
C ASN A 264 -8.75 47.81 14.20
N VAL A 265 -7.89 47.25 15.08
CA VAL A 265 -7.10 48.05 16.05
C VAL A 265 -5.76 48.50 15.46
N GLU A 266 -5.19 47.76 14.51
CA GLU A 266 -3.88 48.10 13.93
C GLU A 266 -4.01 49.15 12.80
N GLU A 267 -5.09 49.11 12.02
CA GLU A 267 -5.33 50.08 10.94
C GLU A 267 -5.61 51.51 11.46
N GLN A 268 -6.18 51.66 12.66
CA GLN A 268 -6.33 52.98 13.31
C GLN A 268 -5.00 53.55 13.83
N LYS A 269 -4.01 52.71 14.14
CA LYS A 269 -2.70 53.17 14.63
C LYS A 269 -1.83 53.71 13.50
N GLU A 270 -2.01 53.19 12.28
CA GLU A 270 -1.22 53.61 11.12
C GLU A 270 -1.73 54.93 10.52
N GLN A 271 -3.04 55.21 10.58
CA GLN A 271 -3.59 56.51 10.15
C GLN A 271 -3.15 57.70 11.02
N GLY A 272 -2.88 57.50 12.31
CA GLY A 272 -2.35 58.58 13.17
C GLY A 272 -0.91 58.97 12.86
N ARG A 273 -0.09 58.03 12.39
CA ARG A 273 1.35 58.24 12.15
C ARG A 273 1.62 59.16 10.95
N TRP A 274 0.78 59.11 9.92
CA TRP A 274 0.89 60.00 8.75
C TRP A 274 0.56 61.47 9.07
N GLN A 275 -0.22 61.75 10.12
CA GLN A 275 -0.54 63.13 10.50
C GLN A 275 0.60 63.82 11.28
N GLU A 276 1.38 63.08 12.08
CA GLU A 276 2.55 63.66 12.77
C GLU A 276 3.71 63.96 11.80
N GLU A 277 3.91 63.12 10.78
CA GLU A 277 5.02 63.30 9.83
C GLU A 277 4.80 64.51 8.89
N MET A 278 3.54 64.87 8.63
CA MET A 278 3.18 66.06 7.84
C MET A 278 3.35 67.39 8.61
N LEU A 279 3.29 67.38 9.95
CA LEU A 279 3.41 68.58 10.77
C LEU A 279 4.83 68.82 11.32
N GLY A 280 5.71 67.81 11.25
CA GLY A 280 7.07 67.89 11.80
C GLY A 280 8.13 68.51 10.88
N SER A 281 7.80 68.88 9.64
CA SER A 281 8.79 69.33 8.63
C SER A 281 8.95 70.86 8.53
N GLU A 282 8.37 71.65 9.43
CA GLU A 282 8.36 73.13 9.37
C GLU A 282 9.17 73.85 10.46
N ASN A 283 10.20 73.21 11.05
CA ASN A 283 11.14 73.89 11.96
C ASN A 283 12.60 73.60 11.66
#